data_AF-A0A7S0TN22-F1
#
_entry.id   AF-A0A7S0TN22-F1
#
_cell.length_a   1.000
_cell.length_b   1.000
_cell.length_c   1.000
_cell.angle_alpha   90.00
_cell.angle_beta   90.00
_cell.angle_gamma   90.00
#
_symmetry.space_group_name_H-M   'P 1'
#
loop_
_entity.id
_entity.type
_entity.pdbx_description
1 polymer ?
#
loop_
_entity_poly.entity_id
_entity_poly.type
_entity_poly.pdbx_seq_one_letter_code
_entity_poly.pdbx_strand_id
1 'polypeptide(L)'
;GEGKGGGKKEKKARAFDWSNSYRRQVALQFSYVGWDHMGFASQESTENTVEEHLFKAMFKTCLLENKDRACYSRCARTDKGVSAMCNVVSIRLRSKRTKGLGVVPPEGPHEMSEECKDRAYWLGRGGGEEH
;
A
#
# COMPACT_ATOMS: atom_id res chain seq x y z
N GLY A 1 -14.08 -42.15 35.81
CA GLY A 1 -14.77 -41.16 34.97
C GLY A 1 -13.73 -40.19 34.47
N GLU A 2 -13.31 -40.32 33.22
CA GLU A 2 -12.23 -39.51 32.64
C GLU A 2 -12.83 -38.57 31.58
N GLY A 3 -12.70 -37.27 31.85
CA GLY A 3 -13.21 -36.19 31.01
C GLY A 3 -12.33 -35.95 29.77
N LYS A 4 -12.96 -35.91 28.61
CA LYS A 4 -12.34 -35.56 27.31
C LYS A 4 -12.01 -34.07 27.25
N GLY A 5 -10.73 -33.74 27.11
CA GLY A 5 -10.26 -32.39 26.76
C GLY A 5 -10.53 -32.07 25.28
N GLY A 6 -11.40 -31.09 25.02
CA GLY A 6 -11.70 -30.61 23.67
C GLY A 6 -10.62 -29.68 23.13
N GLY A 7 -9.87 -30.13 22.14
CA GLY A 7 -8.90 -29.31 21.41
C GLY A 7 -9.57 -28.21 20.58
N LYS A 8 -9.24 -26.95 20.87
CA LYS A 8 -9.70 -25.75 20.15
C LYS A 8 -8.99 -25.69 18.80
N LYS A 9 -9.68 -26.00 17.69
CA LYS A 9 -9.11 -25.86 16.34
C LYS A 9 -8.93 -24.37 16.01
N GLU A 10 -7.68 -23.95 15.84
CA GLU A 10 -7.30 -22.63 15.34
C GLU A 10 -7.88 -22.45 13.92
N LYS A 11 -8.83 -21.53 13.77
CA LYS A 11 -9.39 -21.20 12.44
C LYS A 11 -8.32 -20.45 11.67
N LYS A 12 -7.68 -21.09 10.68
CA LYS A 12 -6.82 -20.40 9.71
C LYS A 12 -7.60 -19.21 9.13
N ALA A 13 -7.06 -18.01 9.28
CA ALA A 13 -7.64 -16.80 8.70
C ALA A 13 -7.76 -17.01 7.19
N ARG A 14 -8.96 -16.82 6.63
CA ARG A 14 -9.21 -16.97 5.20
C ARG A 14 -8.47 -15.85 4.48
N ALA A 15 -7.63 -16.20 3.49
CA ALA A 15 -7.00 -15.22 2.61
C ALA A 15 -8.08 -14.37 1.94
N PHE A 16 -7.84 -13.06 1.84
CA PHE A 16 -8.78 -12.13 1.25
C PHE A 16 -8.85 -12.36 -0.28
N ASP A 17 -10.06 -12.40 -0.83
CA ASP A 17 -10.27 -12.61 -2.26
C ASP A 17 -10.19 -11.28 -3.03
N TRP A 18 -9.10 -11.12 -3.78
CA TRP A 18 -8.82 -9.92 -4.56
C TRP A 18 -9.45 -9.93 -5.95
N SER A 19 -9.95 -11.07 -6.43
CA SER A 19 -10.44 -11.25 -7.82
C SER A 19 -11.62 -10.36 -8.17
N ASN A 20 -12.46 -9.99 -7.19
CA ASN A 20 -13.65 -9.16 -7.38
C ASN A 20 -13.59 -7.85 -6.59
N SER A 21 -12.39 -7.33 -6.32
CA SER A 21 -12.22 -6.11 -5.54
C SER A 21 -12.15 -4.87 -6.43
N TYR A 22 -13.16 -4.02 -6.31
CA TYR A 22 -13.12 -2.67 -6.86
C TYR A 22 -12.08 -1.83 -6.15
N ARG A 23 -11.45 -0.91 -6.90
CA ARG A 23 -10.45 0.01 -6.38
C ARG A 23 -10.84 1.45 -6.69
N ARG A 24 -10.21 2.40 -6.01
CA ARG A 24 -10.41 3.83 -6.23
C ARG A 24 -9.11 4.58 -6.01
N GLN A 25 -8.81 5.51 -6.92
CA GLN A 25 -7.74 6.48 -6.68
C GLN A 25 -8.19 7.48 -5.63
N VAL A 26 -7.42 7.62 -4.55
CA VAL A 26 -7.68 8.56 -3.45
C VAL A 26 -6.44 9.41 -3.19
N ALA A 27 -6.66 10.60 -2.62
CA ALA A 27 -5.62 11.38 -1.99
C ALA A 27 -5.76 11.21 -0.47
N LEU A 28 -4.67 10.85 0.20
CA LEU A 28 -4.61 10.73 1.66
C LEU A 28 -3.72 11.84 2.19
N GLN A 29 -4.31 12.71 3.02
CA GLN A 29 -3.56 13.66 3.82
C GLN A 29 -3.33 13.06 5.21
N PHE A 30 -2.09 13.07 5.69
CA PHE A 30 -1.73 12.53 6.99
C PHE A 30 -0.55 13.30 7.59
N SER A 31 -0.36 13.07 8.89
CA SER A 31 0.72 13.62 9.68
C SER A 31 1.54 12.50 10.31
N TYR A 32 2.81 12.77 10.60
CA TYR A 32 3.68 11.86 11.35
C TYR A 32 4.76 12.63 12.10
N VAL A 33 5.23 12.03 13.20
CA VAL A 33 6.39 12.51 13.96
C VAL A 33 7.62 11.77 13.46
N GLY A 34 8.60 12.49 12.93
CA GLY A 34 9.75 11.91 12.22
C GLY A 34 10.94 11.50 13.07
N TRP A 35 10.93 11.77 14.38
CA TRP A 35 12.10 11.65 15.26
C TRP A 35 12.82 10.30 15.12
N ASP A 36 12.06 9.21 15.08
CA ASP A 36 12.57 7.84 15.00
C ASP A 36 12.42 7.22 13.61
N HIS A 37 12.28 8.04 12.56
CA HIS A 37 12.12 7.56 11.19
C HIS A 37 13.24 8.07 10.28
N MET A 38 13.66 7.21 9.35
CA MET A 38 14.70 7.50 8.35
C MET A 38 14.15 8.29 7.16
N GLY A 39 13.25 9.24 7.45
CA GLY A 39 12.57 10.05 6.46
C GLY A 39 11.29 9.40 5.93
N PHE A 40 10.69 10.07 4.94
CA PHE A 40 9.41 9.62 4.37
C PHE A 40 9.59 8.46 3.40
N ALA A 41 10.47 8.64 2.40
CA ALA A 41 10.63 7.73 1.27
C ALA A 41 11.24 6.38 1.69
N SER A 42 10.72 5.27 1.15
CA SER A 42 11.34 3.95 1.28
C SER A 42 12.77 3.94 0.73
N GLN A 43 13.63 3.16 1.38
CA GLN A 43 15.03 2.97 1.06
C GLN A 43 15.34 1.47 1.13
N GLU A 44 16.21 0.96 0.26
CA GLU A 44 16.57 -0.47 0.27
C GLU A 44 17.33 -0.89 1.55
N SER A 45 18.00 0.07 2.19
CA SER A 45 18.82 -0.17 3.39
C SER A 45 18.01 -0.26 4.68
N THR A 46 16.75 0.20 4.71
CA THR A 46 15.97 0.27 5.94
C THR A 46 14.46 0.21 5.71
N GLU A 47 13.79 -0.54 6.58
CA GLU A 47 12.32 -0.57 6.64
C GLU A 47 11.75 0.48 7.60
N ASN A 48 12.60 1.28 8.27
CA ASN A 48 12.16 2.28 9.24
C ASN A 48 11.88 3.65 8.61
N THR A 49 11.12 3.63 7.51
CA THR A 49 10.63 4.84 6.85
C THR A 49 9.12 4.94 7.04
N VAL A 50 8.59 6.15 6.97
CA VAL A 50 7.15 6.38 7.16
C VAL A 50 6.34 5.68 6.08
N GLU A 51 6.85 5.67 4.83
CA GLU A 51 6.21 5.01 3.71
C GLU A 51 6.13 3.49 3.87
N GLU A 52 7.18 2.84 4.38
CA GLU A 52 7.15 1.40 4.60
C GLU A 52 6.10 1.02 5.65
N HIS A 53 6.00 1.80 6.72
CA HIS A 53 4.97 1.64 7.74
C HIS A 53 3.57 1.87 7.18
N LEU A 54 3.39 2.89 6.32
CA LEU A 54 2.13 3.17 5.65
C LEU A 54 1.67 1.99 4.79
N PHE A 55 2.57 1.44 3.96
CA PHE A 55 2.25 0.27 3.14
C PHE A 55 1.96 -0.97 3.99
N LYS A 56 2.77 -1.25 5.02
CA LYS A 56 2.52 -2.35 5.96
C LYS A 56 1.13 -2.26 6.59
N ALA A 57 0.69 -1.06 6.99
CA ALA A 57 -0.65 -0.84 7.52
C ALA A 57 -1.75 -1.11 6.47
N MET A 58 -1.53 -0.69 5.22
CA MET A 58 -2.48 -0.93 4.12
C MET A 58 -2.60 -2.41 3.74
N PHE A 59 -1.51 -3.17 3.77
CA PHE A 59 -1.53 -4.62 3.57
C PHE A 59 -2.28 -5.30 4.71
N LYS A 60 -1.97 -4.95 5.96
CA LYS A 60 -2.63 -5.51 7.14
C LYS A 60 -4.14 -5.26 7.16
N THR A 61 -4.57 -4.13 6.62
CA THR A 61 -6.00 -3.76 6.54
C THR A 61 -6.72 -4.27 5.29
N CYS A 62 -6.04 -5.04 4.43
CA CYS A 62 -6.57 -5.53 3.14
C CYS A 62 -7.10 -4.39 2.25
N LEU A 63 -6.44 -3.22 2.30
CA LEU A 63 -6.71 -2.09 1.40
C LEU A 63 -5.89 -2.18 0.12
N LEU A 64 -4.70 -2.78 0.22
CA LEU A 64 -3.77 -2.96 -0.88
C LEU A 64 -3.28 -4.41 -0.92
N GLU A 65 -3.08 -4.95 -2.12
CA GLU A 65 -2.55 -6.30 -2.36
C GLU A 65 -1.05 -6.26 -2.67
N ASN A 66 -0.65 -5.37 -3.59
CA ASN A 66 0.74 -5.17 -4.02
C ASN A 66 1.00 -3.66 -4.20
N LYS A 67 2.21 -3.19 -3.83
CA LYS A 67 2.70 -1.82 -4.05
C LYS A 67 2.64 -1.41 -5.53
N ASP A 68 2.93 -2.30 -6.46
CA ASP A 68 3.00 -1.99 -7.90
C ASP A 68 1.64 -1.56 -8.47
N ARG A 69 0.57 -2.18 -7.97
CA ARG A 69 -0.83 -1.89 -8.37
C ARG A 69 -1.44 -0.72 -7.62
N ALA A 70 -0.69 -0.10 -6.72
CA ALA A 70 -1.16 0.99 -5.89
C ALA A 70 -1.23 2.32 -6.66
N CYS A 71 -0.66 2.43 -7.87
CA CYS A 71 -0.56 3.70 -8.63
C CYS A 71 -0.13 4.86 -7.70
N TYR A 72 0.84 4.54 -6.85
CA TYR A 72 1.24 5.39 -5.75
C TYR A 72 1.95 6.62 -6.28
N SER A 73 1.80 7.75 -5.59
CA SER A 73 2.56 8.97 -5.85
C SER A 73 2.64 9.76 -4.56
N ARG A 74 3.79 10.41 -4.35
CA ARG A 74 4.08 11.23 -3.17
C ARG A 74 4.27 12.67 -3.57
N CYS A 75 3.74 13.59 -2.78
CA CYS A 75 3.90 15.02 -3.05
C CYS A 75 5.21 15.59 -2.49
N ALA A 76 5.73 15.02 -1.40
CA ALA A 76 6.95 15.50 -0.75
C ALA A 76 7.79 14.34 -0.21
N ARG A 77 9.11 14.52 -0.23
CA ARG A 77 10.05 13.74 0.56
C ARG A 77 10.40 14.53 1.82
N THR A 78 10.72 13.82 2.89
CA THR A 78 11.31 14.42 4.09
C THR A 78 12.55 13.65 4.49
N ASP A 79 13.53 14.36 5.04
CA ASP A 79 14.76 13.77 5.55
C ASP A 79 14.54 13.07 6.90
N LYS A 80 15.56 12.35 7.35
CA LYS A 80 15.59 11.67 8.65
C LYS A 80 15.31 12.65 9.79
N GLY A 81 14.44 12.26 10.73
CA GLY A 81 14.09 13.09 11.89
C GLY A 81 13.02 14.15 11.62
N VAL A 82 12.68 14.42 10.35
CA VAL A 82 11.74 15.49 9.99
C VAL A 82 10.29 15.04 10.16
N SER A 83 9.51 15.85 10.88
CA SER A 83 8.06 15.64 11.04
C SER A 83 7.26 16.37 9.97
N ALA A 84 6.08 15.87 9.63
CA ALA A 84 5.17 16.52 8.68
C ALA A 84 3.74 16.50 9.18
N MET A 85 3.01 17.61 8.98
CA MET A 85 1.62 17.75 9.41
C MET A 85 0.63 17.55 8.25
N CYS A 86 0.98 18.00 7.04
CA CYS A 86 0.08 18.01 5.89
C CYS A 86 0.65 17.23 4.72
N ASN A 87 1.30 16.09 4.98
CA ASN A 87 1.84 15.30 3.88
C ASN A 87 0.68 14.64 3.11
N VAL A 88 0.78 14.62 1.78
CA VAL A 88 -0.25 14.08 0.90
C VAL A 88 0.35 13.02 -0.03
N VAL A 89 -0.35 11.91 -0.15
CA VAL A 89 -0.06 10.86 -1.14
C VAL A 89 -1.28 10.57 -1.98
N SER A 90 -1.06 10.22 -3.24
CA SER A 90 -2.08 9.66 -4.12
C SER A 90 -1.90 8.15 -4.18
N ILE A 91 -2.96 7.38 -3.95
CA ILE A 91 -2.88 5.92 -3.93
C ILE A 91 -4.22 5.29 -4.36
N ARG A 92 -4.12 4.15 -5.04
CA ARG A 92 -5.23 3.31 -5.46
C ARG A 92 -5.49 2.25 -4.39
N LEU A 93 -6.66 2.32 -3.75
CA LEU A 93 -7.03 1.42 -2.66
C LEU A 93 -8.33 0.69 -2.97
N ARG A 94 -8.52 -0.46 -2.33
CA ARG A 94 -9.77 -1.20 -2.37
C ARG A 94 -10.94 -0.34 -1.87
N SER A 95 -12.06 -0.39 -2.58
CA SER A 95 -13.30 0.28 -2.21
C SER A 95 -14.49 -0.65 -2.34
N LYS A 96 -15.49 -0.49 -1.47
CA LYS A 96 -16.81 -1.14 -1.62
C LYS A 96 -17.72 -0.40 -2.60
N ARG A 97 -17.33 0.79 -3.07
CA ARG A 97 -18.12 1.61 -4.00
C ARG A 97 -17.83 1.17 -5.42
N THR A 98 -18.87 0.71 -6.13
CA THR A 98 -18.79 0.20 -7.51
C THR A 98 -19.11 1.25 -8.58
N LYS A 99 -19.50 2.46 -8.17
CA LYS A 99 -19.91 3.56 -9.06
C LYS A 99 -19.30 4.90 -8.64
N GLY A 100 -19.27 5.85 -9.57
CA GLY A 100 -18.79 7.21 -9.38
C GLY A 100 -17.37 7.44 -9.90
N LEU A 101 -16.93 8.70 -9.88
CA LEU A 101 -15.64 9.12 -10.41
C LEU A 101 -14.48 8.36 -9.76
N GLY A 102 -13.51 7.92 -10.57
CA GLY A 102 -12.28 7.28 -10.09
C GLY A 102 -12.45 5.84 -9.56
N VAL A 103 -13.61 5.20 -9.78
CA VAL A 103 -13.74 3.75 -9.55
C VAL A 103 -13.00 3.00 -10.65
N VAL A 104 -12.12 2.10 -10.24
CA VAL A 104 -11.41 1.16 -11.10
C VAL A 104 -12.05 -0.22 -10.88
N PRO A 105 -12.58 -0.87 -11.92
CA PRO A 105 -13.14 -2.20 -11.81
C PRO A 105 -12.04 -3.23 -11.46
N PRO A 106 -12.42 -4.45 -11.06
CA PRO A 106 -11.45 -5.51 -10.84
C PRO A 106 -10.68 -5.79 -12.14
N GLU A 107 -9.40 -5.40 -12.19
CA GLU A 107 -8.48 -5.77 -13.27
C GLU A 107 -8.16 -7.27 -13.14
N GLY A 108 -7.97 -7.95 -14.28
CA GLY A 108 -7.56 -9.35 -14.30
C GLY A 108 -6.23 -9.57 -13.56
N PRO A 109 -5.94 -10.80 -13.10
CA PRO A 109 -4.82 -11.09 -12.19
C PRO A 109 -3.42 -10.75 -12.74
N HIS A 110 -3.26 -10.40 -14.01
CA HIS A 110 -1.98 -10.04 -14.63
C HIS A 110 -1.93 -8.68 -15.33
N GLU A 111 -3.01 -7.91 -15.32
CA GLU A 111 -3.01 -6.60 -15.95
C GLU A 111 -2.67 -5.52 -14.92
N MET A 112 -1.77 -4.62 -15.30
CA MET A 112 -1.43 -3.43 -14.53
C MET A 112 -1.65 -2.25 -15.46
N SER A 113 -2.52 -1.32 -15.08
CA SER A 113 -2.76 -0.11 -15.86
C SER A 113 -1.44 0.61 -16.19
N GLU A 114 -1.33 1.15 -17.41
CA GLU A 114 -0.14 1.92 -17.85
C GLU A 114 0.20 3.06 -16.89
N GLU A 115 -0.82 3.70 -16.31
CA GLU A 115 -0.65 4.72 -15.28
C GLU A 115 0.13 4.20 -14.05
N CYS A 116 -0.15 2.97 -13.60
CA CYS A 116 0.59 2.37 -12.49
C CYS A 116 2.02 2.02 -12.91
N LYS A 117 2.23 1.58 -14.16
CA LYS A 117 3.57 1.26 -14.68
C LYS A 117 4.45 2.51 -14.73
N ASP A 118 3.93 3.61 -15.27
CA ASP A 118 4.63 4.90 -15.36
C ASP A 118 4.97 5.44 -13.95
N ARG A 119 4.00 5.43 -13.03
CA ARG A 119 4.25 5.85 -11.64
C ARG A 119 5.23 4.94 -10.91
N ALA A 120 5.16 3.63 -11.11
CA ALA A 120 6.10 2.68 -10.50
C ALA A 120 7.54 2.91 -10.99
N TYR A 121 7.71 3.23 -12.28
CA TYR A 121 8.99 3.63 -12.85
C TYR A 121 9.58 4.83 -12.10
N TRP A 122 8.79 5.90 -11.94
CA TRP A 122 9.21 7.11 -11.21
C TRP A 122 9.41 6.93 -9.69
N LEU A 123 8.96 5.82 -9.12
CA LEU A 123 9.07 5.52 -7.69
C LEU A 123 10.29 4.68 -7.29
N GLY A 124 11.08 4.16 -8.24
CA GLY A 124 12.32 3.45 -7.89
C GLY A 124 12.67 2.20 -8.68
N ARG A 125 12.24 2.03 -9.94
CA ARG A 125 13.06 1.23 -10.87
C ARG A 125 14.08 2.18 -11.50
N GLY A 126 15.31 2.10 -11.02
CA GLY A 126 16.42 2.81 -11.63
C GLY A 126 16.43 2.59 -13.15
N GLY A 127 16.76 3.67 -13.86
CA GLY A 127 17.16 3.59 -15.26
C GLY A 127 18.24 2.52 -15.42
N GLY A 128 17.97 1.60 -16.32
CA GLY A 128 18.89 0.57 -16.77
C GLY A 128 18.56 0.29 -18.22
N GLU A 129 18.92 1.24 -19.09
CA GLU A 129 19.34 1.13 -20.49
C GLU A 129 19.05 2.45 -21.20
N GLU A 130 20.03 3.36 -21.15
CA GLU A 130 20.26 4.29 -22.24
C GLU A 130 21.58 3.85 -22.90
N HIS A 131 21.45 3.32 -24.13
CA HIS A 131 22.44 3.00 -25.18
C HIS A 131 23.76 2.29 -24.83
#